data_AF-A0A6L5Y0R8-F1
#
_entry.id   AF-A0A6L5Y0R8-F1
#
_cell.length_a   1.000
_cell.length_b   1.000
_cell.length_c   1.000
_cell.angle_alpha   90.00
_cell.angle_beta   90.00
_cell.angle_gamma   90.00
#
_symmetry.space_group_name_H-M   'P 1'
#
loop_
_entity.id
_entity.type
_entity.pdbx_description
1 polymer ?
#
loop_
_entity_poly.entity_id
_entity_poly.type
_entity_poly.pdbx_seq_one_letter_code
_entity_poly.pdbx_strand_id
1 'polypeptide(L)'
;MEKTTGKHCLKRHKFGQDEEDFISNFKIVISDNLLSFNDSAHLEDEEKQYQFSTFLKHLSSEALVLTYAGIHGVTRDVEKKFHLILGIRNRLAARYHIDVYDVTAEMIHEERQELTVKDIKAALDFLDGRMSIDQMMEEDGIEGEAFEDKNNEGPELKNEVMDINVQKLFDLFLDRMSDIEKFFALIEIGCSEKYASMTVSQFSVDPVFINIVEADSRYAKNIKMGDVVIKRPDRHSYTDRDIELKDVKFVGGTVVRYQREQTRFRWAKLKEVISEDDILGNKSVEYFQEKWDELLNKYNY
;
A
#
# COMPACT_ATOMS: atom_id res chain seq x y z
N MET A 1 28.73 20.12 19.27
CA MET A 1 28.93 20.21 17.81
C MET A 1 27.73 19.67 17.02
N GLU A 2 27.09 18.56 17.42
CA GLU A 2 25.75 18.16 16.89
C GLU A 2 24.71 19.28 17.01
N LYS A 3 24.71 19.99 18.15
CA LYS A 3 23.81 21.12 18.43
C LYS A 3 23.97 22.35 17.52
N THR A 4 25.00 22.45 16.68
CA THR A 4 25.21 23.64 15.82
C THR A 4 24.87 23.38 14.36
N THR A 5 25.35 22.27 13.78
CA THR A 5 25.06 21.92 12.38
C THR A 5 23.63 21.39 12.23
N GLY A 6 23.18 20.52 13.15
CA GLY A 6 21.79 20.03 13.17
C GLY A 6 20.80 21.17 13.39
N LYS A 7 21.06 22.08 14.34
CA LYS A 7 20.22 23.27 14.55
C LYS A 7 20.21 24.24 13.37
N HIS A 8 21.31 24.36 12.64
CA HIS A 8 21.36 25.18 11.43
C HIS A 8 20.47 24.58 10.32
N CYS A 9 20.49 23.26 10.14
CA CYS A 9 19.60 22.59 9.19
C CYS A 9 18.13 22.67 9.61
N LEU A 10 17.81 22.42 10.89
CA LEU A 10 16.46 22.57 11.44
C LEU A 10 15.88 23.97 11.19
N LYS A 11 16.69 25.02 11.44
CA LYS A 11 16.28 26.41 11.19
C LYS A 11 16.04 26.74 9.71
N ARG A 12 16.73 26.06 8.79
CA ARG A 12 16.67 26.33 7.35
C ARG A 12 15.54 25.57 6.65
N HIS A 13 15.21 24.38 7.13
CA HIS A 13 14.31 23.44 6.44
C HIS A 13 12.91 23.32 7.07
N LYS A 14 12.64 23.97 8.21
CA LYS A 14 11.32 24.04 8.86
C LYS A 14 10.57 22.70 8.84
N PHE A 15 11.14 21.67 9.47
CA PHE A 15 10.56 20.33 9.48
C PHE A 15 9.26 20.19 10.30
N GLY A 16 8.83 21.24 11.02
CA GLY A 16 7.55 21.20 11.74
C GLY A 16 7.54 20.15 12.84
N GLN A 17 6.66 19.15 12.74
CA GLN A 17 6.55 18.06 13.72
C GLN A 17 7.66 17.01 13.57
N ASP A 18 8.34 16.97 12.42
CA ASP A 18 9.35 15.95 12.08
C ASP A 18 10.79 16.36 12.48
N GLU A 19 10.94 17.40 13.31
CA GLU A 19 12.26 17.86 13.78
C GLU A 19 13.01 16.79 14.61
N GLU A 20 12.28 16.00 15.40
CA GLU A 20 12.88 14.91 16.19
C GLU A 20 13.36 13.76 15.30
N ASP A 21 12.64 13.48 14.21
CA ASP A 21 12.99 12.46 13.22
C ASP A 21 14.25 12.86 12.45
N PHE A 22 14.40 14.14 12.09
CA PHE A 22 15.65 14.65 11.53
C PHE A 22 16.84 14.44 12.48
N ILE A 23 16.67 14.75 13.77
CA ILE A 23 17.74 14.59 14.77
C ILE A 23 18.10 13.11 14.94
N SER A 24 17.10 12.21 14.96
CA SER A 24 17.30 10.77 15.05
C SER A 24 18.06 10.22 13.84
N ASN A 25 17.58 10.54 12.62
CA ASN A 25 18.23 10.15 11.38
C ASN A 25 19.65 10.70 11.26
N PHE A 26 19.87 11.94 11.70
CA PHE A 26 21.20 12.55 11.66
C PHE A 26 22.19 11.85 12.59
N LYS A 27 21.76 11.39 13.77
CA LYS A 27 22.60 10.58 14.66
C LYS A 27 22.94 9.22 14.05
N ILE A 28 21.97 8.56 13.43
CA ILE A 28 22.17 7.27 12.74
C ILE A 28 23.21 7.43 11.64
N VAL A 29 23.04 8.40 10.74
CA VAL A 29 23.99 8.66 9.64
C VAL A 29 25.39 9.01 10.15
N ILE A 30 25.50 9.77 11.26
CA ILE A 30 26.79 10.05 11.90
C ILE A 30 27.42 8.75 12.42
N SER A 31 26.68 7.93 13.17
CA SER A 31 27.19 6.68 13.74
C SER A 31 27.65 5.70 12.66
N ASP A 32 26.89 5.55 11.58
CA ASP A 32 27.19 4.62 10.50
C ASP A 32 28.42 5.03 9.69
N ASN A 33 28.70 6.34 9.59
CA ASN A 33 29.81 6.88 8.80
C ASN A 33 30.98 7.37 9.65
N LEU A 34 30.92 7.31 10.98
CA LEU A 34 31.99 7.87 11.84
C LEU A 34 33.36 7.21 11.57
N LEU A 35 33.35 5.92 11.22
CA LEU A 35 34.56 5.16 10.93
C LEU A 35 35.23 5.57 9.60
N SER A 36 34.50 6.23 8.69
CA SER A 36 35.04 6.71 7.41
C SER A 36 35.56 8.15 7.48
N PHE A 37 35.53 8.80 8.66
CA PHE A 37 36.02 10.16 8.82
C PHE A 37 37.55 10.23 8.64
N ASN A 38 37.99 10.91 7.57
CA ASN A 38 39.40 11.02 7.17
C ASN A 38 40.10 9.67 6.96
N ASP A 39 39.34 8.63 6.60
CA ASP A 39 39.91 7.39 6.11
C ASP A 39 40.47 7.61 4.70
N SER A 40 41.76 7.29 4.50
CA SER A 40 42.46 7.43 3.22
C SER A 40 41.79 6.66 2.09
N ALA A 41 41.06 5.57 2.39
CA ALA A 41 40.33 4.80 1.39
C ALA A 41 39.09 5.52 0.81
N HIS A 42 38.62 6.58 1.49
CA HIS A 42 37.41 7.32 1.14
C HIS A 42 37.70 8.78 0.73
N LEU A 43 38.97 9.14 0.60
CA LEU A 43 39.44 10.46 0.18
C LEU A 43 39.94 10.40 -1.27
N GLU A 44 39.50 11.33 -2.12
CA GLU A 44 40.05 11.49 -3.48
C GLU A 44 41.53 11.96 -3.47
N ASP A 45 41.99 12.48 -2.33
CA ASP A 45 43.33 13.01 -2.11
C ASP A 45 43.79 12.53 -0.74
N GLU A 46 44.63 11.49 -0.70
CA GLU A 46 45.05 10.77 0.52
C GLU A 46 45.74 11.67 1.54
N GLU A 47 46.25 12.84 1.13
CA GLU A 47 46.92 13.80 2.00
C GLU A 47 45.96 14.86 2.61
N LYS A 48 44.72 14.97 2.11
CA LYS A 48 43.75 15.96 2.61
C LYS A 48 42.97 15.45 3.81
N GLN A 49 43.03 16.22 4.90
CA GLN A 49 42.16 16.02 6.05
C GLN A 49 41.05 17.06 6.06
N TYR A 50 39.80 16.59 6.12
CA TYR A 50 38.65 17.46 6.29
C TYR A 50 38.41 17.77 7.77
N GLN A 51 37.96 18.99 8.04
CA GLN A 51 37.45 19.33 9.36
C GLN A 51 36.20 18.51 9.66
N PHE A 52 36.05 18.06 10.91
CA PHE A 52 34.89 17.30 11.35
C PHE A 52 33.56 18.05 11.12
N SER A 53 33.58 19.38 11.18
CA SER A 53 32.44 20.25 10.82
C SER A 53 31.98 20.09 9.37
N THR A 54 32.92 19.99 8.42
CA THR A 54 32.66 19.76 7.00
C THR A 54 32.10 18.36 6.75
N PHE A 55 32.64 17.37 7.46
CA PHE A 55 32.14 16.00 7.45
C PHE A 55 30.68 15.92 7.95
N LEU A 56 30.38 16.52 9.10
CA LEU A 56 29.02 16.59 9.63
C LEU A 56 28.06 17.34 8.68
N LYS A 57 28.55 18.36 7.95
CA LYS A 57 27.74 19.07 6.96
C LYS A 57 27.39 18.17 5.77
N HIS A 58 28.32 17.35 5.31
CA HIS A 58 28.05 16.36 4.26
C HIS A 58 27.00 15.35 4.72
N LEU A 59 27.19 14.74 5.88
CA LEU A 59 26.24 13.79 6.48
C LEU A 59 24.86 14.41 6.75
N SER A 60 24.80 15.71 7.06
CA SER A 60 23.51 16.39 7.26
C SER A 60 22.67 16.44 5.98
N SER A 61 23.30 16.42 4.81
CA SER A 61 22.60 16.37 3.51
C SER A 61 22.00 14.99 3.27
N GLU A 62 22.66 13.92 3.74
CA GLU A 62 22.13 12.57 3.67
C GLU A 62 21.00 12.33 4.67
N ALA A 63 21.14 12.84 5.89
CA ALA A 63 20.08 12.82 6.89
C ALA A 63 18.84 13.63 6.45
N LEU A 64 19.05 14.75 5.75
CA LEU A 64 17.99 15.54 5.12
C LEU A 64 17.16 14.68 4.16
N VAL A 65 17.81 13.98 3.23
CA VAL A 65 17.15 13.10 2.26
C VAL A 65 16.40 11.97 2.96
N LEU A 66 17.00 11.34 3.98
CA LEU A 66 16.31 10.28 4.73
C LEU A 66 15.07 10.78 5.46
N THR A 67 15.13 11.99 5.99
CA THR A 67 14.01 12.59 6.72
C THR A 67 12.87 12.96 5.76
N TYR A 68 13.18 13.63 4.65
CA TYR A 68 12.16 13.94 3.64
C TYR A 68 11.60 12.68 2.97
N ALA A 69 12.41 11.63 2.78
CA ALA A 69 11.91 10.34 2.30
C ALA A 69 10.85 9.75 3.26
N GLY A 70 11.09 9.87 4.57
CA GLY A 70 10.12 9.50 5.60
C GLY A 70 8.84 10.35 5.55
N ILE A 71 8.97 11.67 5.52
CA ILE A 71 7.85 12.63 5.44
C ILE A 71 7.01 12.40 4.16
N HIS A 72 7.67 12.08 3.05
CA HIS A 72 7.02 11.84 1.77
C HIS A 72 6.50 10.41 1.62
N GLY A 73 6.89 9.48 2.49
CA GLY A 73 6.55 8.06 2.38
C GLY A 73 7.18 7.37 1.17
N VAL A 74 8.31 7.88 0.69
CA VAL A 74 9.01 7.38 -0.51
C VAL A 74 10.37 6.78 -0.14
N THR A 75 10.98 6.07 -1.07
CA THR A 75 12.34 5.55 -0.85
C THR A 75 13.38 6.68 -0.96
N ARG A 76 14.53 6.49 -0.31
CA ARG A 76 15.67 7.42 -0.36
C ARG A 76 16.07 7.79 -1.79
N ASP A 77 16.05 6.84 -2.71
CA ASP A 77 16.47 7.07 -4.10
C ASP A 77 15.45 7.91 -4.87
N VAL A 78 14.17 7.77 -4.57
CA VAL A 78 13.11 8.63 -5.11
C VAL A 78 13.25 10.05 -4.56
N GLU A 79 13.52 10.20 -3.27
CA GLU A 79 13.71 11.52 -2.65
C GLU A 79 14.94 12.27 -3.20
N LYS A 80 16.03 11.54 -3.51
CA LYS A 80 17.18 12.12 -4.21
C LYS A 80 16.80 12.66 -5.59
N LYS A 81 15.94 11.95 -6.31
CA LYS A 81 15.43 12.41 -7.62
C LYS A 81 14.59 13.67 -7.46
N PHE A 82 13.73 13.75 -6.45
CA PHE A 82 12.95 14.96 -6.16
C PHE A 82 13.85 16.17 -5.88
N HIS A 83 14.84 16.02 -5.01
CA HIS A 83 15.82 17.09 -4.73
C HIS A 83 16.59 17.53 -5.99
N LEU A 84 16.97 16.58 -6.84
CA LEU A 84 17.64 16.89 -8.11
C LEU A 84 16.74 17.68 -9.05
N ILE A 85 15.50 17.24 -9.22
CA ILE A 85 14.48 17.88 -10.09
C ILE A 85 14.19 19.30 -9.58
N LEU A 86 13.92 19.48 -8.29
CA LEU A 86 13.71 20.80 -7.67
C LEU A 86 14.92 21.71 -7.82
N GLY A 87 16.13 21.17 -7.65
CA GLY A 87 17.38 21.91 -7.84
C GLY A 87 17.61 22.35 -9.28
N ILE A 88 17.16 21.58 -10.27
CA ILE A 88 17.19 21.98 -11.69
C ILE A 88 16.11 23.02 -11.95
N ARG A 89 14.88 22.78 -11.50
CA ARG A 89 13.73 23.68 -11.64
C ARG A 89 14.05 25.09 -11.14
N ASN A 90 14.56 25.22 -9.91
CA ASN A 90 14.94 26.51 -9.33
C ASN A 90 16.05 27.21 -10.12
N ARG A 91 17.00 26.46 -10.68
CA ARG A 91 18.06 27.04 -11.53
C ARG A 91 17.52 27.52 -12.87
N LEU A 92 16.60 26.78 -13.48
CA LEU A 92 15.97 27.17 -14.75
C LEU A 92 15.07 28.39 -14.56
N ALA A 93 14.26 28.43 -13.49
CA ALA A 93 13.45 29.58 -13.12
C ALA A 93 14.30 30.84 -12.98
N ALA A 94 15.41 30.75 -12.22
CA ALA A 94 16.35 31.85 -12.06
C ALA A 94 17.06 32.25 -13.37
N ARG A 95 17.40 31.28 -14.24
CA ARG A 95 18.10 31.53 -15.51
C ARG A 95 17.19 32.21 -16.53
N TYR A 96 15.94 31.77 -16.63
CA TYR A 96 14.98 32.29 -17.61
C TYR A 96 14.13 33.43 -17.06
N HIS A 97 14.30 33.80 -15.79
CA HIS A 97 13.49 34.82 -15.10
C HIS A 97 11.99 34.54 -15.20
N ILE A 98 11.63 33.26 -15.12
CA ILE A 98 10.25 32.78 -15.08
C ILE A 98 9.91 32.29 -13.69
N ASP A 99 8.62 32.16 -13.40
CA ASP A 99 8.18 31.60 -12.14
C ASP A 99 8.65 30.13 -12.01
N VAL A 100 8.87 29.68 -10.78
CA VAL A 100 9.28 28.29 -10.50
C VAL A 100 8.21 27.32 -11.00
N TYR A 101 6.93 27.68 -10.90
CA TYR A 101 5.79 26.90 -11.35
C TYR A 101 5.62 26.86 -12.87
N ASP A 102 6.20 27.81 -13.60
CA ASP A 102 6.18 27.86 -15.07
C ASP A 102 7.25 26.99 -15.74
N VAL A 103 8.18 26.43 -14.95
CA VAL A 103 9.23 25.53 -15.49
C VAL A 103 8.63 24.18 -15.86
N THR A 104 8.59 23.85 -17.15
CA THR A 104 7.99 22.60 -17.62
C THR A 104 8.94 21.40 -17.47
N ALA A 105 8.37 20.19 -17.49
CA ALA A 105 9.12 18.94 -17.41
C ALA A 105 10.09 18.77 -18.60
N GLU A 106 9.74 19.29 -19.77
CA GLU A 106 10.56 19.29 -20.97
C GLU A 106 11.81 20.16 -20.79
N MET A 107 11.68 21.34 -20.17
CA MET A 107 12.83 22.21 -19.89
C MET A 107 13.84 21.55 -18.94
N ILE A 108 13.35 20.77 -17.97
CA ILE A 108 14.19 20.00 -17.04
C ILE A 108 14.87 18.83 -17.77
N HIS A 109 14.14 18.14 -18.65
CA HIS A 109 14.67 17.04 -19.46
C HIS A 109 15.78 17.51 -20.41
N GLU A 110 15.66 18.71 -20.98
CA GLU A 110 16.70 19.31 -21.82
C GLU A 110 18.01 19.56 -21.05
N GLU A 111 17.95 19.99 -19.79
CA GLU A 111 19.13 20.19 -18.93
C GLU A 111 19.70 18.85 -18.38
N ARG A 112 18.85 17.81 -18.29
CA ARG A 112 19.20 16.46 -17.81
C ARG A 112 18.43 15.37 -18.55
N GLN A 113 18.98 14.97 -19.69
CA GLN A 113 18.40 13.95 -20.57
C GLN A 113 18.32 12.54 -19.94
N GLU A 114 19.08 12.29 -18.86
CA GLU A 114 19.05 11.04 -18.11
C GLU A 114 17.72 10.78 -17.37
N LEU A 115 16.95 11.84 -17.09
CA LEU A 115 15.63 11.74 -16.47
C LEU A 115 14.55 11.77 -17.53
N THR A 116 13.59 10.84 -17.52
CA THR A 116 12.51 10.88 -18.51
C THR A 116 11.51 11.98 -18.20
N VAL A 117 10.92 12.59 -19.24
CA VAL A 117 9.87 13.62 -19.09
C VAL A 117 8.71 13.11 -18.23
N LYS A 118 8.35 11.82 -18.37
CA LYS A 118 7.31 11.17 -17.57
C LYS A 118 7.65 11.16 -16.08
N ASP A 119 8.89 10.78 -15.73
CA ASP A 119 9.32 10.74 -14.33
C ASP A 119 9.43 12.13 -13.72
N ILE A 120 9.87 13.12 -14.51
CA ILE A 120 9.93 14.51 -14.07
C ILE A 120 8.52 15.04 -13.79
N LYS A 121 7.57 14.79 -14.70
CA LYS A 121 6.18 15.21 -14.52
C LYS A 121 5.56 14.59 -13.27
N ALA A 122 5.71 13.29 -13.08
CA ALA A 122 5.21 12.60 -11.89
C ALA A 122 5.83 13.15 -10.59
N ALA A 123 7.12 13.52 -10.60
CA ALA A 123 7.77 14.14 -9.46
C ALA A 123 7.23 15.55 -9.17
N LEU A 124 7.06 16.38 -10.21
CA LEU A 124 6.50 17.74 -10.06
C LEU A 124 5.05 17.68 -9.58
N ASP A 125 4.21 16.84 -10.18
CA ASP A 125 2.82 16.64 -9.78
C ASP A 125 2.72 16.23 -8.29
N PHE A 126 3.62 15.35 -7.83
CA PHE A 126 3.66 14.92 -6.44
C PHE A 126 4.12 16.02 -5.47
N LEU A 127 5.11 16.83 -5.88
CA LEU A 127 5.70 17.88 -5.04
C LEU A 127 4.81 19.12 -4.97
N ASP A 128 4.20 19.50 -6.09
CA ASP A 128 3.32 20.67 -6.20
C ASP A 128 1.92 20.35 -5.66
N GLY A 129 1.46 19.10 -5.78
CA GLY A 129 0.17 18.64 -5.27
C GLY A 129 0.03 18.55 -3.74
N ARG A 130 1.08 18.87 -2.97
CA ARG A 130 1.06 18.92 -1.49
C ARG A 130 0.89 20.34 -0.93
N MET A 131 0.21 21.25 -1.63
CA MET A 131 -0.20 22.51 -1.00
C MET A 131 -1.14 22.22 0.18
N SER A 132 -0.92 22.91 1.32
CA SER A 132 -1.86 22.87 2.44
C SER A 132 -3.21 23.44 1.98
N ILE A 133 -4.32 22.82 2.39
CA ILE A 133 -5.68 23.33 2.16
C ILE A 133 -5.79 24.80 2.59
N ASP A 134 -5.10 25.17 3.69
CA ASP A 134 -5.08 26.54 4.20
C ASP A 134 -4.35 27.54 3.28
N GLN A 135 -3.36 27.09 2.51
CA GLN A 135 -2.62 27.94 1.56
C GLN A 135 -3.39 28.14 0.25
N MET A 136 -4.32 27.25 -0.08
CA MET A 136 -5.19 27.39 -1.25
C MET A 136 -6.36 28.36 -1.01
N MET A 137 -6.62 28.77 0.25
CA MET A 137 -7.67 29.73 0.58
C MET A 137 -7.22 31.20 0.52
N GLU A 138 -5.90 31.49 0.47
CA GLU A 138 -5.37 32.85 0.54
C GLU A 138 -5.11 33.51 -0.83
N GLU A 139 -5.07 32.75 -1.92
CA GLU A 139 -4.97 33.31 -3.29
C GLU A 139 -6.36 33.36 -3.93
N ASP A 140 -6.90 34.57 -3.97
CA ASP A 140 -8.11 35.02 -4.65
C ASP A 140 -9.41 34.32 -4.24
N GLY A 141 -10.19 35.03 -3.41
CA GLY A 141 -11.54 34.68 -2.94
C GLY A 141 -12.63 34.63 -4.03
N ILE A 142 -12.35 33.96 -5.15
CA ILE A 142 -13.29 33.56 -6.19
C ILE A 142 -12.85 32.17 -6.71
N GLU A 143 -13.12 31.14 -5.90
CA GLU A 143 -13.54 29.81 -6.36
C GLU A 143 -14.02 29.05 -5.12
N GLY A 144 -15.24 29.38 -4.68
CA GLY A 144 -16.02 28.44 -3.89
C GLY A 144 -16.33 27.25 -4.79
N GLU A 145 -16.10 26.03 -4.29
CA GLU A 145 -16.33 24.73 -4.94
C GLU A 145 -15.20 24.20 -5.85
N ALA A 146 -14.08 23.73 -5.28
CA ALA A 146 -13.14 22.90 -6.05
C ALA A 146 -12.34 21.87 -5.22
N PHE A 147 -12.86 21.44 -4.06
CA PHE A 147 -12.46 20.15 -3.50
C PHE A 147 -13.68 19.25 -3.48
N GLU A 148 -13.96 18.65 -4.64
CA GLU A 148 -14.70 17.39 -4.64
C GLU A 148 -13.85 16.38 -3.87
N ASP A 149 -14.34 16.04 -2.69
CA ASP A 149 -13.84 14.93 -1.91
C ASP A 149 -13.96 13.66 -2.77
N LYS A 150 -12.87 13.23 -3.40
CA LYS A 150 -12.83 11.97 -4.17
C LYS A 150 -13.13 10.73 -3.32
N ASN A 151 -13.19 10.87 -1.98
CA ASN A 151 -13.57 9.81 -1.06
C ASN A 151 -15.00 9.98 -0.51
N ASN A 152 -15.64 11.13 -0.65
CA ASN A 152 -17.10 11.24 -0.61
C ASN A 152 -17.61 11.15 -2.04
N GLU A 153 -17.80 9.91 -2.47
CA GLU A 153 -18.59 9.62 -3.67
C GLU A 153 -19.91 10.40 -3.58
N GLY A 154 -20.02 11.45 -4.40
CA GLY A 154 -21.25 12.20 -4.54
C GLY A 154 -22.40 11.25 -4.86
N PRO A 155 -23.65 11.63 -4.52
CA PRO A 155 -24.83 10.78 -4.75
C PRO A 155 -25.06 10.37 -6.21
N GLU A 156 -24.30 10.91 -7.16
CA GLU A 156 -24.39 10.63 -8.58
C GLU A 156 -23.73 9.30 -8.99
N LEU A 157 -22.62 8.87 -8.36
CA LEU A 157 -21.97 7.56 -8.64
C LEU A 157 -22.69 6.37 -7.99
N LYS A 158 -23.57 6.60 -7.02
CA LYS A 158 -24.45 5.54 -6.48
C LYS A 158 -25.45 5.01 -7.51
N ASN A 159 -25.65 5.73 -8.62
CA ASN A 159 -26.64 5.40 -9.65
C ASN A 159 -26.02 4.85 -10.95
N GLU A 160 -24.70 4.69 -11.06
CA GLU A 160 -24.11 3.98 -12.20
C GLU A 160 -24.35 2.47 -12.05
N VAL A 161 -25.26 1.96 -12.89
CA VAL A 161 -25.58 0.54 -12.99
C VAL A 161 -24.37 -0.18 -13.58
N MET A 162 -23.91 -1.27 -12.95
CA MET A 162 -22.88 -2.15 -13.51
C MET A 162 -23.26 -2.52 -14.95
N ASP A 163 -22.30 -2.44 -15.88
CA ASP A 163 -22.55 -2.80 -17.28
C ASP A 163 -23.17 -4.21 -17.35
N ILE A 164 -24.33 -4.31 -17.99
CA ILE A 164 -25.10 -5.54 -18.13
C ILE A 164 -24.25 -6.69 -18.71
N ASN A 165 -23.27 -6.39 -19.57
CA ASN A 165 -22.38 -7.39 -20.14
C ASN A 165 -21.36 -7.91 -19.11
N VAL A 166 -20.87 -7.05 -18.23
CA VAL A 166 -19.97 -7.43 -17.13
C VAL A 166 -20.74 -8.26 -16.10
N GLN A 167 -21.94 -7.82 -15.73
CA GLN A 167 -22.83 -8.58 -14.84
C GLN A 167 -23.09 -9.99 -15.38
N LYS A 168 -23.50 -10.11 -16.64
CA LYS A 168 -23.73 -11.42 -17.29
C LYS A 168 -22.49 -12.30 -17.27
N LEU A 169 -21.31 -11.71 -17.42
CA LEU A 169 -20.06 -12.45 -17.35
C LEU A 169 -19.84 -13.00 -15.94
N PHE A 170 -20.03 -12.18 -14.91
CA PHE A 170 -19.92 -12.61 -13.52
C PHE A 170 -20.99 -13.66 -13.15
N ASP A 171 -22.23 -13.50 -13.59
CA ASP A 171 -23.29 -14.50 -13.46
C ASP A 171 -22.84 -15.83 -14.10
N LEU A 172 -22.41 -15.81 -15.36
CA LEU A 172 -21.91 -16.99 -16.07
C LEU A 172 -20.72 -17.66 -15.38
N PHE A 173 -19.86 -16.86 -14.75
CA PHE A 173 -18.71 -17.36 -14.00
C PHE A 173 -19.14 -18.06 -12.71
N LEU A 174 -19.99 -17.41 -11.91
CA LEU A 174 -20.50 -17.96 -10.65
C LEU A 174 -21.43 -19.16 -10.89
N ASP A 175 -22.28 -19.15 -11.90
CA ASP A 175 -23.22 -20.23 -12.20
C ASP A 175 -22.55 -21.55 -12.56
N ARG A 176 -21.31 -21.49 -13.07
CA ARG A 176 -20.49 -22.69 -13.34
C ARG A 176 -19.89 -23.31 -12.07
N MET A 177 -20.02 -22.65 -10.93
CA MET A 177 -19.44 -23.05 -9.67
C MET A 177 -20.49 -23.62 -8.72
N SER A 178 -20.09 -24.68 -8.00
CA SER A 178 -20.81 -25.14 -6.81
C SER A 178 -20.76 -24.11 -5.69
N ASP A 179 -21.66 -24.19 -4.72
CA ASP A 179 -21.71 -23.23 -3.61
C ASP A 179 -20.44 -23.27 -2.74
N ILE A 180 -19.77 -24.42 -2.64
CA ILE A 180 -18.44 -24.54 -2.01
C ILE A 180 -17.39 -23.73 -2.78
N GLU A 181 -17.38 -23.84 -4.11
CA GLU A 181 -16.44 -23.11 -4.96
C GLU A 181 -16.72 -21.60 -4.93
N LYS A 182 -18.00 -21.20 -4.99
CA LYS A 182 -18.42 -19.79 -4.84
C LYS A 182 -17.95 -19.21 -3.51
N PHE A 183 -18.09 -19.97 -2.42
CA PHE A 183 -17.65 -19.55 -1.10
C PHE A 183 -16.15 -19.20 -1.07
N PHE A 184 -15.28 -20.07 -1.60
CA PHE A 184 -13.85 -19.77 -1.68
C PHE A 184 -13.53 -18.68 -2.70
N ALA A 185 -14.29 -18.56 -3.79
CA ALA A 185 -14.04 -17.56 -4.82
C ALA A 185 -14.29 -16.15 -4.30
N LEU A 186 -15.38 -15.95 -3.55
CA LEU A 186 -15.76 -14.68 -2.95
C LEU A 186 -14.81 -14.27 -1.80
N ILE A 187 -14.26 -15.24 -1.06
CA ILE A 187 -13.21 -14.96 -0.07
C ILE A 187 -11.94 -14.42 -0.76
N GLU A 188 -11.54 -14.99 -1.90
CA GLU A 188 -10.34 -14.55 -2.62
C GLU A 188 -10.51 -13.16 -3.27
N ILE A 189 -11.75 -12.77 -3.62
CA ILE A 189 -12.08 -11.39 -4.06
C ILE A 189 -11.94 -10.39 -2.92
N GLY A 190 -12.05 -10.84 -1.67
CA GLY A 190 -11.99 -9.97 -0.50
C GLY A 190 -13.34 -9.66 0.14
N CYS A 191 -14.42 -10.38 -0.20
CA CYS A 191 -15.74 -10.18 0.43
C CYS A 191 -15.75 -10.52 1.93
N SER A 192 -14.69 -11.15 2.47
CA SER A 192 -14.55 -11.38 3.91
C SER A 192 -13.11 -11.51 4.39
N GLU A 193 -12.62 -10.47 5.07
CA GLU A 193 -11.32 -10.51 5.78
C GLU A 193 -11.29 -11.57 6.90
N LYS A 194 -12.43 -11.79 7.57
CA LYS A 194 -12.59 -12.82 8.61
C LYS A 194 -12.22 -14.20 8.06
N TYR A 195 -12.80 -14.59 6.92
CA TYR A 195 -12.55 -15.90 6.32
C TYR A 195 -11.20 -15.96 5.60
N ALA A 196 -10.72 -14.85 5.02
CA ALA A 196 -9.39 -14.80 4.41
C ALA A 196 -8.27 -15.10 5.43
N SER A 197 -8.40 -14.60 6.67
CA SER A 197 -7.42 -14.79 7.75
C SER A 197 -7.54 -16.12 8.49
N MET A 198 -8.62 -16.89 8.27
CA MET A 198 -8.85 -18.15 8.97
C MET A 198 -7.93 -19.28 8.49
N THR A 199 -7.42 -20.03 9.48
CA THR A 199 -6.65 -21.27 9.28
C THR A 199 -7.55 -22.43 8.86
N VAL A 200 -6.96 -23.48 8.28
CA VAL A 200 -7.71 -24.68 7.87
C VAL A 200 -8.50 -25.29 9.03
N SER A 201 -7.93 -25.36 10.23
CA SER A 201 -8.62 -25.89 11.40
C SER A 201 -9.82 -25.03 11.83
N GLN A 202 -9.76 -23.71 11.64
CA GLN A 202 -10.88 -22.81 11.91
C GLN A 202 -12.01 -23.00 10.90
N PHE A 203 -11.70 -23.14 9.61
CA PHE A 203 -12.70 -23.46 8.59
C PHE A 203 -13.37 -24.81 8.84
N SER A 204 -12.59 -25.82 9.24
CA SER A 204 -13.09 -27.17 9.48
C SER A 204 -14.26 -27.22 10.46
N VAL A 205 -14.35 -26.27 11.40
CA VAL A 205 -15.41 -26.23 12.42
C VAL A 205 -16.38 -25.06 12.24
N ASP A 206 -16.24 -24.26 11.18
CA ASP A 206 -17.12 -23.11 10.95
C ASP A 206 -18.53 -23.58 10.58
N PRO A 207 -19.58 -23.15 11.32
CA PRO A 207 -20.94 -23.65 11.11
C PRO A 207 -21.47 -23.40 9.69
N VAL A 208 -21.21 -22.21 9.14
CA VAL A 208 -21.67 -21.86 7.79
C VAL A 208 -20.97 -22.75 6.76
N PHE A 209 -19.65 -22.90 6.89
CA PHE A 209 -18.91 -23.78 5.99
C PHE A 209 -19.34 -25.25 6.09
N ILE A 210 -19.62 -25.76 7.29
CA ILE A 210 -20.16 -27.10 7.49
C ILE A 210 -21.51 -27.25 6.77
N ASN A 211 -22.41 -26.28 6.91
CA ASN A 211 -23.73 -26.30 6.26
C ASN A 211 -23.61 -26.29 4.73
N ILE A 212 -22.68 -25.50 4.17
CA ILE A 212 -22.39 -25.48 2.73
C ILE A 212 -21.91 -26.87 2.26
N VAL A 213 -20.96 -27.48 2.99
CA VAL A 213 -20.41 -28.81 2.64
C VAL A 213 -21.45 -29.91 2.80
N GLU A 214 -22.35 -29.80 3.77
CA GLU A 214 -23.43 -30.75 4.02
C GLU A 214 -24.46 -30.75 2.91
N ALA A 215 -24.76 -29.59 2.34
CA ALA A 215 -25.67 -29.45 1.21
C ALA A 215 -25.09 -30.00 -0.11
N ASP A 216 -23.77 -30.18 -0.21
CA ASP A 216 -23.14 -30.75 -1.40
C ASP A 216 -23.05 -32.28 -1.33
N SER A 217 -23.85 -32.96 -2.15
CA SER A 217 -23.89 -34.42 -2.22
C SER A 217 -22.54 -35.10 -2.47
N ARG A 218 -21.56 -34.44 -3.11
CA ARG A 218 -20.23 -34.99 -3.38
C ARG A 218 -19.33 -34.89 -2.15
N TYR A 219 -19.45 -33.82 -1.37
CA TYR A 219 -18.55 -33.51 -0.27
C TYR A 219 -19.12 -33.78 1.13
N ALA A 220 -20.43 -33.94 1.28
CA ALA A 220 -21.10 -34.23 2.56
C ALA A 220 -20.50 -35.42 3.32
N LYS A 221 -20.03 -36.45 2.59
CA LYS A 221 -19.32 -37.61 3.17
C LYS A 221 -18.01 -37.30 3.92
N ASN A 222 -17.48 -36.08 3.76
CA ASN A 222 -16.25 -35.64 4.41
C ASN A 222 -16.49 -34.93 5.74
N ILE A 223 -17.76 -34.80 6.16
CA ILE A 223 -18.15 -34.35 7.48
C ILE A 223 -17.95 -35.49 8.47
N LYS A 224 -17.26 -35.22 9.57
CA LYS A 224 -16.93 -36.19 10.61
C LYS A 224 -17.25 -35.60 11.98
N MET A 225 -17.43 -36.47 12.97
CA MET A 225 -17.45 -36.11 14.39
C MET A 225 -16.10 -36.45 15.01
N GLY A 226 -15.57 -35.57 15.85
CA GLY A 226 -14.35 -35.85 16.59
C GLY A 226 -13.72 -34.59 17.20
N ASP A 227 -12.52 -34.76 17.72
CA ASP A 227 -11.80 -33.70 18.41
C ASP A 227 -10.96 -32.89 17.43
N VAL A 228 -11.04 -31.55 17.49
CA VAL A 228 -10.31 -30.63 16.63
C VAL A 228 -9.49 -29.67 17.47
N VAL A 229 -8.20 -29.56 17.14
CA VAL A 229 -7.28 -28.62 17.79
C VAL A 229 -7.04 -27.42 16.88
N ILE A 230 -7.40 -26.24 17.36
CA ILE A 230 -7.12 -24.96 16.67
C ILE A 230 -5.90 -24.32 17.33
N LYS A 231 -4.80 -24.28 16.57
CA LYS A 231 -3.57 -23.58 16.95
C LYS A 231 -3.70 -22.11 16.61
N ARG A 232 -3.39 -21.21 17.55
CA ARG A 232 -3.30 -19.78 17.24
C ARG A 232 -1.96 -19.48 16.53
N PRO A 233 -1.92 -18.59 15.52
CA PRO A 233 -0.67 -18.08 14.99
C PRO A 233 -0.02 -17.14 16.02
N ASP A 234 1.13 -17.55 16.56
CA ASP A 234 1.85 -16.84 17.60
C ASP A 234 2.49 -15.53 17.06
N ARG A 235 2.15 -14.40 17.69
CA ARG A 235 2.98 -13.20 17.75
C ARG A 235 2.98 -12.69 19.19
N HIS A 236 3.94 -13.20 19.96
CA HIS A 236 4.47 -12.59 21.19
C HIS A 236 3.66 -12.75 22.48
N SER A 237 3.25 -13.96 22.87
CA SER A 237 2.99 -14.21 24.29
C SER A 237 3.29 -15.65 24.73
N TYR A 238 4.10 -15.80 25.78
CA TYR A 238 4.61 -17.07 26.33
C TYR A 238 3.54 -17.95 27.03
N THR A 239 2.26 -17.78 26.73
CA THR A 239 1.15 -18.55 27.33
C THR A 239 0.03 -18.80 26.32
N ASP A 240 0.32 -19.53 25.25
CA ASP A 240 -0.71 -19.95 24.31
C ASP A 240 -1.40 -21.23 24.78
N ARG A 241 -2.72 -21.17 24.96
CA ARG A 241 -3.58 -22.35 25.15
C ARG A 241 -4.15 -22.74 23.79
N ASP A 242 -3.74 -23.89 23.29
CA ASP A 242 -4.43 -24.56 22.19
C ASP A 242 -5.92 -24.69 22.53
N ILE A 243 -6.80 -24.38 21.56
CA ILE A 243 -8.23 -24.57 21.73
C ILE A 243 -8.56 -25.98 21.24
N GLU A 244 -8.76 -26.89 22.19
CA GLU A 244 -9.28 -28.23 21.94
C GLU A 244 -10.81 -28.20 21.96
N LEU A 245 -11.41 -28.43 20.80
CA LEU A 245 -12.85 -28.64 20.67
C LEU A 245 -13.09 -30.15 20.68
N LYS A 246 -13.87 -30.64 21.64
CA LYS A 246 -14.18 -32.07 21.79
C LYS A 246 -15.54 -32.40 21.20
N ASP A 247 -15.60 -33.56 20.53
CA ASP A 247 -16.82 -34.13 19.94
C ASP A 247 -17.61 -33.13 19.07
N VAL A 248 -16.89 -32.44 18.17
CA VAL A 248 -17.49 -31.47 17.26
C VAL A 248 -17.66 -32.03 15.85
N LYS A 249 -18.69 -31.55 15.15
CA LYS A 249 -18.87 -31.77 13.71
C LYS A 249 -17.84 -30.95 12.97
N PHE A 250 -17.06 -31.57 12.08
CA PHE A 250 -16.04 -30.87 11.31
C PHE A 250 -15.87 -31.42 9.90
N VAL A 251 -15.43 -30.55 8.99
CA VAL A 251 -15.05 -30.89 7.61
C VAL A 251 -13.58 -31.28 7.57
N GLY A 252 -13.26 -32.42 6.96
CA GLY A 252 -11.87 -32.86 6.78
C GLY A 252 -10.99 -31.80 6.11
N GLY A 253 -9.87 -31.42 6.75
CA GLY A 253 -9.01 -30.32 6.29
C GLY A 253 -8.44 -30.48 4.86
N THR A 254 -8.37 -31.70 4.33
CA THR A 254 -8.00 -31.94 2.92
C THR A 254 -9.00 -31.31 1.94
N VAL A 255 -10.30 -31.30 2.27
CA VAL A 255 -11.34 -30.67 1.44
C VAL A 255 -11.13 -29.17 1.38
N VAL A 256 -10.88 -28.54 2.53
CA VAL A 256 -10.60 -27.10 2.63
C VAL A 256 -9.38 -26.72 1.79
N ARG A 257 -8.28 -27.47 1.92
CA ARG A 257 -7.05 -27.22 1.15
C ARG A 257 -7.27 -27.38 -0.36
N TYR A 258 -7.91 -28.48 -0.75
CA TYR A 258 -8.19 -28.77 -2.16
C TYR A 258 -9.06 -27.69 -2.80
N GLN A 259 -10.13 -27.27 -2.12
CA GLN A 259 -11.06 -26.27 -2.66
C GLN A 259 -10.42 -24.88 -2.76
N ARG A 260 -9.62 -24.47 -1.76
CA ARG A 260 -8.81 -23.23 -1.85
C ARG A 260 -7.88 -23.24 -3.06
N GLU A 261 -7.17 -24.34 -3.27
CA GLU A 261 -6.21 -24.47 -4.36
C GLU A 261 -6.89 -24.48 -5.73
N GLN A 262 -7.96 -25.25 -5.90
CA GLN A 262 -8.75 -25.29 -7.15
C GLN A 262 -9.33 -23.91 -7.50
N THR A 263 -9.82 -23.20 -6.49
CA THR A 263 -10.42 -21.87 -6.70
C THR A 263 -9.37 -20.85 -7.12
N ARG A 264 -8.17 -20.89 -6.54
CA ARG A 264 -7.02 -20.08 -6.99
C ARG A 264 -6.64 -20.34 -8.44
N PHE A 265 -6.59 -21.61 -8.86
CA PHE A 265 -6.30 -21.95 -10.26
C PHE A 265 -7.37 -21.45 -11.23
N ARG A 266 -8.65 -21.50 -10.85
CA ARG A 266 -9.73 -20.93 -11.68
C ARG A 266 -9.67 -19.41 -11.75
N TRP A 267 -9.29 -18.76 -10.66
CA TRP A 267 -9.06 -17.32 -10.61
C TRP A 267 -7.92 -16.87 -11.52
N ALA A 268 -6.80 -17.59 -11.51
CA ALA A 268 -5.69 -17.29 -12.40
C ALA A 268 -6.11 -17.28 -13.88
N LYS A 269 -7.02 -18.19 -14.28
CA LYS A 269 -7.58 -18.23 -15.64
C LYS A 269 -8.58 -17.11 -15.94
N LEU A 270 -9.32 -16.62 -14.94
CA LEU A 270 -10.23 -15.49 -15.14
C LEU A 270 -9.44 -14.17 -15.33
N LYS A 271 -8.32 -14.01 -14.59
CA LYS A 271 -7.39 -12.87 -14.74
C LYS A 271 -6.71 -12.81 -16.11
N GLU A 272 -6.73 -13.88 -16.91
CA GLU A 272 -6.26 -13.86 -18.31
C GLU A 272 -7.27 -13.22 -19.27
N VAL A 273 -8.55 -13.12 -18.86
CA VAL A 273 -9.68 -12.67 -19.70
C VAL A 273 -10.21 -11.30 -19.27
N ILE A 274 -10.08 -10.95 -18.00
CA ILE A 274 -10.59 -9.71 -17.41
C ILE A 274 -9.48 -9.05 -16.60
N SER A 275 -9.34 -7.72 -16.70
CA SER A 275 -8.34 -7.00 -15.95
C SER A 275 -8.65 -7.00 -14.44
N GLU A 276 -7.61 -6.91 -13.61
CA GLU A 276 -7.78 -6.85 -12.15
C GLU A 276 -8.56 -5.61 -11.73
N ASP A 277 -8.45 -4.50 -12.47
CA ASP A 277 -9.19 -3.26 -12.25
C ASP A 277 -10.70 -3.42 -12.51
N ASP A 278 -11.10 -4.22 -13.52
CA ASP A 278 -12.50 -4.50 -13.80
C ASP A 278 -13.15 -5.39 -12.73
N ILE A 279 -12.36 -6.28 -12.11
CA ILE A 279 -12.82 -7.19 -11.04
C ILE A 279 -12.90 -6.45 -9.70
N LEU A 280 -11.98 -5.53 -9.43
CA LEU A 280 -11.86 -4.80 -8.17
C LEU A 280 -12.51 -3.41 -8.19
N GLY A 281 -13.13 -3.00 -9.29
CA GLY A 281 -13.91 -1.77 -9.35
C GLY A 281 -15.07 -1.76 -8.35
N ASN A 282 -15.40 -0.58 -7.81
CA ASN A 282 -16.34 -0.41 -6.68
C ASN A 282 -17.70 -1.13 -6.91
N LYS A 283 -18.24 -1.12 -8.14
CA LYS A 283 -19.50 -1.82 -8.47
C LYS A 283 -19.39 -3.34 -8.60
N SER A 284 -18.24 -3.84 -9.05
CA SER A 284 -17.94 -5.28 -9.04
C SER A 284 -17.83 -5.79 -7.60
N VAL A 285 -17.22 -5.00 -6.71
CA VAL A 285 -17.13 -5.30 -5.28
C VAL A 285 -18.52 -5.33 -4.63
N GLU A 286 -19.38 -4.32 -4.87
CA GLU A 286 -20.78 -4.32 -4.39
C GLU A 286 -21.54 -5.58 -4.86
N TYR A 287 -21.41 -5.93 -6.14
CA TYR A 287 -22.05 -7.13 -6.71
C TYR A 287 -21.57 -8.42 -6.03
N PHE A 288 -20.25 -8.60 -5.87
CA PHE A 288 -19.70 -9.79 -5.21
C PHE A 288 -20.07 -9.83 -3.72
N GLN A 289 -20.18 -8.67 -3.06
CA GLN A 289 -20.65 -8.58 -1.68
C GLN A 289 -22.12 -9.00 -1.56
N GLU A 290 -22.99 -8.60 -2.49
CA GLU A 290 -24.39 -9.06 -2.53
C GLU A 290 -24.47 -10.58 -2.71
N LYS A 291 -23.66 -11.15 -3.62
CA LYS A 291 -23.58 -12.61 -3.82
C LYS A 291 -23.01 -13.35 -2.61
N TRP A 292 -22.10 -12.73 -1.87
CA TRP A 292 -21.61 -13.25 -0.60
C TRP A 292 -22.71 -13.28 0.45
N ASP A 293 -23.48 -12.21 0.59
CA ASP A 293 -24.56 -12.13 1.56
C ASP A 293 -25.71 -13.09 1.21
N GLU A 294 -26.08 -13.23 -0.08
CA GLU A 294 -27.02 -14.24 -0.57
C GLU A 294 -26.57 -15.66 -0.17
N LEU A 295 -25.28 -15.97 -0.38
CA LEU A 295 -24.70 -17.27 -0.05
C LEU A 295 -24.70 -17.52 1.45
N LEU A 296 -24.31 -16.53 2.26
CA LEU A 296 -24.34 -16.65 3.72
C LEU A 296 -25.76 -16.85 4.22
N ASN A 297 -26.72 -16.05 3.76
CA ASN A 297 -28.13 -16.17 4.17
C ASN A 297 -28.73 -17.54 3.86
N LYS A 298 -28.28 -18.19 2.78
CA LYS A 298 -28.71 -19.55 2.42
C LYS A 298 -28.26 -20.61 3.43
N TYR A 299 -27.13 -20.41 4.11
CA TYR A 299 -26.47 -21.43 4.94
C TYR A 299 -26.26 -21.02 6.40
N ASN A 300 -26.62 -19.80 6.77
CA ASN A 300 -26.53 -19.26 8.12
C ASN A 300 -27.86 -19.47 8.86
N TYR A 301 -28.13 -20.72 9.25
CA TYR A 301 -29.29 -21.15 10.04
C TYR A 301 -28.87 -22.04 11.21
#